data_AF-A0A2N7N039-F1
#
_entry.id   AF-A0A2N7N039-F1
#
_cell.length_a   1.000
_cell.length_b   1.000
_cell.length_c   1.000
_cell.angle_alpha   90.00
_cell.angle_beta   90.00
_cell.angle_gamma   90.00
#
_symmetry.space_group_name_H-M   'P 1'
#
loop_
_entity.id
_entity.type
_entity.pdbx_description
1 polymer ?
#
loop_
_entity_poly.entity_id
_entity_poly.type
_entity_poly.pdbx_seq_one_letter_code
_entity_poly.pdbx_strand_id
1 'polypeptide(L)'
;MVVPQLLIKTYGEFKTYKRDFGFLIYCLTDSEFQIVETGYHNHTMTGDLVSTRKHVKKALRREFPRSNKVWVEYFQSVDNPLDIKKSHSHQMPLF
;
A
#
# COMPACT_ATOMS: atom_id res chain seq x y z
N MET A 1 12.95 -6.98 -4.34
CA MET A 1 11.61 -6.44 -4.02
C MET A 1 10.56 -7.41 -4.53
N VAL A 2 10.23 -8.41 -3.71
CA VAL A 2 9.13 -9.34 -3.98
C VAL A 2 7.86 -8.53 -3.78
N VAL A 3 7.16 -8.18 -4.85
CA VAL A 3 5.78 -7.71 -4.71
C VAL A 3 5.00 -8.96 -4.31
N PRO A 4 4.43 -9.03 -3.09
CA PRO A 4 3.65 -10.19 -2.69
C PRO A 4 2.53 -10.39 -3.71
N GLN A 5 2.24 -11.66 -4.04
CA GLN A 5 1.08 -12.00 -4.85
C GLN A 5 -0.16 -11.59 -4.03
N LEU A 6 -0.68 -10.40 -4.31
CA LEU A 6 -1.88 -9.86 -3.66
C LEU A 6 -3.08 -10.60 -4.27
N LEU A 7 -3.74 -11.42 -3.46
CA LEU A 7 -5.00 -12.07 -3.83
C LEU A 7 -6.12 -11.02 -3.92
N ILE A 8 -7.24 -11.35 -4.57
CA ILE A 8 -8.44 -10.48 -4.60
C ILE A 8 -8.85 -10.11 -3.16
N LYS A 9 -9.33 -8.88 -2.93
CA LYS A 9 -9.68 -8.36 -1.59
C LYS A 9 -8.52 -8.32 -0.60
N THR A 10 -7.28 -8.34 -1.10
CA THR A 10 -6.11 -8.08 -0.26
C THR A 10 -5.84 -6.58 -0.22
N TYR A 11 -5.59 -6.10 0.97
CA TYR A 11 -5.23 -4.74 1.28
C TYR A 11 -3.82 -4.72 1.90
N GLY A 12 -2.98 -3.80 1.45
CA GLY A 12 -1.66 -3.55 2.01
C GLY A 12 -1.51 -2.07 2.33
N GLU A 13 -1.30 -1.73 3.60
CA GLU A 13 -1.00 -0.36 4.04
C GLU A 13 0.49 -0.21 4.29
N PHE A 14 1.09 0.84 3.73
CA PHE A 14 2.50 1.17 3.86
C PHE A 14 2.63 2.56 4.48
N LYS A 15 3.20 2.65 5.67
CA LYS A 15 3.36 3.92 6.40
C LYS A 15 4.81 4.21 6.77
N THR A 16 5.19 5.48 6.69
CA THR A 16 6.46 6.01 7.19
C THR A 16 6.62 5.74 8.68
N TYR A 17 7.85 5.88 9.18
CA TYR A 17 8.16 5.62 10.60
C TYR A 17 7.24 6.39 11.56
N LYS A 18 6.99 7.68 11.28
CA LYS A 18 6.09 8.53 12.07
C LYS A 18 4.60 8.28 11.82
N ARG A 19 4.27 7.50 10.78
CA ARG A 19 2.91 7.15 10.33
C ARG A 19 2.08 8.32 9.77
N ASP A 20 2.70 9.48 9.57
CA ASP A 20 2.05 10.68 9.01
C ASP A 20 1.89 10.61 7.47
N PHE A 21 2.77 9.85 6.81
CA PHE A 21 2.82 9.71 5.35
C PHE A 21 2.83 8.23 4.95
N GLY A 22 2.20 7.88 3.83
CA GLY A 22 2.12 6.52 3.36
C GLY A 22 1.26 6.36 2.11
N PHE A 23 1.02 5.11 1.74
CA PHE A 23 0.02 4.75 0.75
C PHE A 23 -0.55 3.38 1.09
N LEU A 24 -1.75 3.10 0.60
CA LEU A 24 -2.37 1.78 0.64
C LEU A 24 -2.59 1.26 -0.77
N ILE A 25 -2.56 -0.05 -0.91
CA ILE A 25 -2.88 -0.79 -2.14
C ILE A 25 -4.05 -1.71 -1.83
N TYR A 26 -5.08 -1.68 -2.66
CA TYR A 26 -6.23 -2.55 -2.58
C TYR A 26 -6.43 -3.28 -3.90
N CYS A 27 -6.58 -4.61 -3.84
CA CYS A 27 -6.90 -5.43 -5.00
C CYS A 27 -8.42 -5.43 -5.21
N LEU A 28 -8.90 -4.65 -6.18
CA LEU A 28 -10.34 -4.52 -6.51
C LEU A 28 -10.85 -5.76 -7.24
N THR A 29 -10.09 -6.25 -8.22
CA THR A 29 -10.36 -7.45 -9.02
C THR A 29 -9.03 -8.14 -9.34
N ASP A 30 -9.06 -9.29 -10.02
CA ASP A 30 -7.84 -10.04 -10.42
C ASP A 30 -6.82 -9.20 -11.22
N SER A 31 -7.29 -8.18 -11.93
CA SER A 31 -6.46 -7.35 -12.80
C SER A 31 -6.44 -5.87 -12.44
N GLU A 32 -7.19 -5.45 -11.41
CA GLU A 32 -7.36 -4.03 -11.09
C GLU A 32 -7.02 -3.75 -9.62
N PHE A 33 -6.19 -2.72 -9.43
CA PHE A 33 -5.71 -2.31 -8.13
C PHE A 33 -6.01 -0.83 -7.93
N GLN A 34 -6.39 -0.47 -6.71
CA GLN A 34 -6.50 0.89 -6.26
C GLN A 34 -5.32 1.23 -5.35
N ILE A 35 -4.72 2.39 -5.57
CA ILE A 35 -3.73 2.98 -4.68
C ILE A 35 -4.33 4.26 -4.11
N VAL A 36 -4.25 4.43 -2.81
CA VAL A 36 -4.54 5.71 -2.16
C VAL A 36 -3.28 6.18 -1.45
N GLU A 37 -2.74 7.29 -1.90
CA GLU A 37 -1.62 7.97 -1.28
C GLU A 37 -2.17 8.93 -0.21
N THR A 38 -1.60 8.86 1.00
CA THR A 38 -1.96 9.73 2.12
C THR A 38 -0.68 10.32 2.66
N GLY A 39 -0.40 11.57 2.29
CA GLY A 39 0.89 12.16 2.62
C GLY A 39 1.22 13.42 1.82
N TYR A 40 2.37 13.41 1.13
CA TYR A 40 2.83 14.55 0.34
C TYR A 40 1.84 14.88 -0.78
N HIS A 41 1.27 13.84 -1.39
CA HIS A 41 0.07 13.93 -2.20
C HIS A 41 -1.06 13.14 -1.58
N ASN A 42 -2.27 13.70 -1.65
CA ASN A 42 -3.51 12.98 -1.39
C ASN A 42 -4.12 12.64 -2.74
N HIS A 43 -3.78 11.47 -3.25
CA HIS A 43 -4.13 11.06 -4.61
C HIS A 43 -4.59 9.61 -4.62
N THR A 44 -5.68 9.37 -5.35
CA THR A 44 -6.22 8.03 -5.56
C THR A 44 -6.08 7.67 -7.03
N MET A 45 -5.57 6.48 -7.31
CA MET A 45 -5.44 5.96 -8.66
C MET A 45 -5.94 4.53 -8.73
N THR A 46 -6.58 4.18 -9.83
CA THR A 46 -6.94 2.80 -10.16
C THR A 46 -6.21 2.39 -11.43
N GLY A 47 -5.69 1.16 -11.48
CA GLY A 47 -5.00 0.65 -12.66
C GLY A 47 -4.62 -0.82 -12.60
N ASP A 48 -4.08 -1.33 -13.69
CA ASP A 48 -3.57 -2.70 -13.80
C ASP A 48 -2.30 -2.93 -12.96
N LEU A 49 -1.83 -4.18 -12.90
CA LEU A 49 -0.62 -4.55 -12.14
C LEU A 49 0.62 -3.75 -12.59
N VAL A 50 0.76 -3.45 -13.88
CA VAL A 50 1.94 -2.81 -14.46
C VAL A 50 2.00 -1.34 -14.07
N SER A 51 0.91 -0.62 -14.29
CA SER A 51 0.71 0.79 -13.93
C SER A 51 0.79 0.97 -12.41
N THR A 52 0.16 0.09 -11.64
CA THR A 52 0.20 0.06 -10.18
C THR A 52 1.63 -0.12 -9.68
N ARG A 53 2.39 -1.11 -10.17
CA ARG A 53 3.80 -1.29 -9.79
C ARG A 53 4.65 -0.05 -10.09
N LYS A 54 4.45 0.57 -11.25
CA LYS A 54 5.18 1.78 -11.64
C LYS A 54 4.84 2.95 -10.70
N HIS A 55 3.58 3.07 -10.31
CA HIS A 55 3.11 4.11 -9.39
C HIS A 55 3.65 3.88 -7.97
N VAL A 56 3.52 2.66 -7.42
CA VAL A 56 4.07 2.29 -6.11
C VAL A 56 5.57 2.60 -6.01
N LYS A 57 6.35 2.29 -7.05
CA LYS A 57 7.78 2.64 -7.06
C LYS A 57 8.03 4.15 -6.97
N LYS A 58 7.20 4.96 -7.61
CA LYS A 58 7.28 6.43 -7.51
C LYS A 58 6.84 6.92 -6.14
N ALA A 59 5.71 6.42 -5.64
CA ALA A 59 5.18 6.73 -4.31
C ALA A 59 6.22 6.40 -3.23
N LEU A 60 6.84 5.22 -3.28
CA LEU A 60 7.91 4.82 -2.37
C LEU A 60 9.09 5.81 -2.38
N ARG A 61 9.59 6.20 -3.56
CA ARG A 61 10.70 7.15 -3.64
C ARG A 61 10.34 8.54 -3.10
N ARG A 62 9.09 8.96 -3.29
CA ARG A 62 8.62 10.30 -2.91
C ARG A 62 8.23 10.37 -1.43
N GLU A 63 7.46 9.42 -0.93
CA GLU A 63 6.96 9.38 0.44
C GLU A 63 8.02 8.80 1.42
N PHE A 64 8.98 8.00 0.93
CA PHE A 64 10.04 7.38 1.75
C PHE A 64 11.46 7.72 1.24
N PRO A 65 11.83 9.00 1.06
CA PRO A 65 13.08 9.38 0.39
C PRO A 65 14.35 9.00 1.19
N ARG A 66 14.22 8.76 2.50
CA ARG A 66 15.33 8.49 3.43
C ARG A 66 15.09 7.29 4.34
N SER A 67 13.94 6.62 4.23
CA SER A 67 13.53 5.59 5.20
C SER A 67 13.84 4.20 4.68
N ASN A 68 14.72 3.48 5.37
CA ASN A 68 14.98 2.04 5.10
C ASN A 68 13.94 1.12 5.76
N LYS A 69 12.97 1.69 6.50
CA LYS A 69 11.92 0.96 7.22
C LYS A 69 10.55 1.54 6.91
N VAL A 70 9.57 0.66 6.73
CA VAL A 70 8.16 0.96 6.52
C VAL A 70 7.34 0.14 7.50
N TRP A 71 6.23 0.70 7.97
CA TRP A 71 5.20 -0.10 8.62
C TRP A 71 4.35 -0.71 7.52
N VAL A 72 4.25 -2.04 7.48
CA VAL A 72 3.40 -2.74 6.51
C VAL A 72 2.32 -3.51 7.23
N GLU A 73 1.07 -3.19 6.96
CA GLU A 73 -0.06 -3.97 7.44
C GLU A 73 -0.73 -4.65 6.25
N TYR A 74 -0.83 -5.98 6.30
CA TYR A 74 -1.51 -6.77 5.28
C TYR A 74 -2.81 -7.31 5.84
N PHE A 75 -3.90 -7.10 5.11
CA PHE A 75 -5.22 -7.60 5.46
C PHE A 75 -5.78 -8.39 4.28
N GLN A 76 -6.32 -9.57 4.55
CA GLN A 76 -7.00 -10.42 3.58
C GLN A 76 -8.50 -10.37 3.81
N SER A 77 -9.29 -10.67 2.76
CA SER A 77 -10.76 -10.70 2.83
C SER A 77 -11.39 -9.38 3.29
N VAL A 78 -10.83 -8.26 2.83
CA VAL A 78 -11.39 -6.94 3.10
C VAL A 78 -12.49 -6.64 2.08
N ASP A 79 -13.73 -6.44 2.53
CA ASP A 79 -14.83 -6.03 1.65
C ASP A 79 -14.82 -4.51 1.37
N ASN A 80 -14.38 -3.71 2.35
CA ASN A 80 -14.25 -2.26 2.23
C ASN A 80 -12.92 -1.77 2.83
N PRO A 81 -12.03 -1.14 2.05
CA PRO A 81 -10.75 -0.62 2.55
C PRO A 81 -10.89 0.50 3.61
N LEU A 82 -12.07 1.12 3.73
CA LEU A 82 -12.35 2.15 4.73
C LEU A 82 -12.82 1.60 6.09
N ASP A 83 -13.16 0.30 6.18
CA ASP A 83 -13.76 -0.32 7.38
C ASP A 83 -12.87 -1.42 7.99
N ILE A 84 -11.57 -1.36 7.74
CA ILE A 84 -10.62 -2.36 8.25
C ILE A 84 -10.43 -2.16 9.77
N LYS A 85 -10.97 -3.09 10.56
CA LYS A 85 -10.69 -3.19 12.01
C LYS A 85 -9.28 -3.76 12.22
N LYS A 86 -8.33 -2.87 12.54
CA LYS A 86 -6.93 -3.21 12.80
C LYS A 86 -6.80 -4.15 14.00
N SER A 87 -6.48 -5.43 13.77
CA SER A 87 -6.23 -6.36 14.89
C SER A 87 -4.75 -6.40 15.29
N HIS A 88 -3.79 -6.42 14.36
CA HIS A 88 -2.36 -6.48 14.72
C HIS A 88 -1.43 -5.90 13.63
N SER A 89 -0.60 -4.91 14.01
CA SER A 89 0.40 -4.30 13.12
C SER A 89 1.74 -5.04 13.22
N HIS A 90 2.22 -5.64 12.13
CA HIS A 90 3.60 -6.16 12.04
C HIS A 90 4.50 -5.14 11.31
N GLN A 91 5.74 -4.99 11.76
CA GLN A 91 6.72 -4.09 11.14
C GLN A 91 7.59 -4.90 10.16
N MET A 92 7.81 -4.43 8.92
CA MET A 92 8.61 -5.16 7.92
C MET A 92 9.68 -4.26 7.28
N PRO A 93 10.89 -4.78 6.98
CA PRO A 93 11.92 -4.03 6.25
C PRO A 93 11.49 -3.78 4.80
N LEU A 94 11.87 -2.60 4.28
CA LEU A 94 11.50 -2.10 2.94
C LEU A 94 12.36 -2.72 1.82
N PHE A 95 13.54 -3.24 2.18
CA PHE A 95 14.56 -3.80 1.30
C PHE A 95 14.92 -5.20 1.74
#